data_AF-A0A0C3DGJ9-F1
#
_entry.id   AF-A0A0C3DGJ9-F1
#
_cell.length_a   1.000
_cell.length_b   1.000
_cell.length_c   1.000
_cell.angle_alpha   90.00
_cell.angle_beta   90.00
_cell.angle_gamma   90.00
#
_symmetry.space_group_name_H-M   'P 1'
#
loop_
_entity.id
_entity.type
_entity.pdbx_description
1 polymer ?
#
loop_
_entity_poly.entity_id
_entity_poly.type
_entity_poly.pdbx_seq_one_letter_code
_entity_poly.pdbx_strand_id
1 'polypeptide(L)'
;EEAIKFDRAALELRPPGHRHHDKSLSNLAIHLTDRFLKNDSDADIDEAISLHQLALDLRPDGHPRRLNSIRWLSFALWKRFTKLSTIADLHDAIKFEKAALDLRPPGHPDHAESL
;
A
#
# COMPACT_ATOMS: atom_id res chain seq x y z
N GLU A 1 -7.08 7.49 15.26
CA GLU A 1 -6.36 8.78 15.25
C GLU A 1 -4.99 8.70 15.92
N GLU A 2 -4.86 8.12 17.11
CA GLU A 2 -3.54 8.01 17.77
C GLU A 2 -2.51 7.21 16.97
N ALA A 3 -2.91 6.10 16.33
CA ALA A 3 -2.00 5.29 15.51
C ALA A 3 -1.33 6.10 14.39
N ILE A 4 -2.10 6.96 13.70
CA ILE A 4 -1.59 7.86 12.64
C ILE A 4 -0.59 8.87 13.22
N LYS A 5 -0.85 9.41 14.41
CA LYS A 5 0.09 10.32 15.09
C LYS A 5 1.41 9.61 15.41
N PHE A 6 1.34 8.39 15.94
CA PHE A 6 2.53 7.60 16.23
C PHE A 6 3.32 7.23 14.97
N ASP A 7 2.65 6.87 13.88
CA ASP A 7 3.34 6.53 12.63
C ASP A 7 3.99 7.77 11.97
N ARG A 8 3.36 8.95 12.06
CA ARG A 8 3.98 10.21 11.62
C ARG A 8 5.25 10.51 12.41
N ALA A 9 5.20 10.42 13.74
CA ALA A 9 6.40 10.56 14.59
C ALA A 9 7.46 9.50 14.26
N ALA A 10 7.06 8.26 13.97
CA ALA A 10 7.97 7.20 13.57
C ALA A 10 8.63 7.46 12.21
N LEU A 11 7.98 8.19 11.30
CA LEU A 11 8.56 8.63 10.02
C LEU A 11 9.59 9.73 10.22
N GLU A 12 9.31 10.71 11.10
CA GLU A 12 10.28 11.74 11.45
C GLU A 12 11.56 11.14 12.05
N LEU A 13 11.43 10.13 12.90
CA LEU A 13 12.56 9.42 13.51
C LEU A 13 13.27 8.43 12.57
N ARG A 14 12.66 8.11 11.42
CA ARG A 14 13.19 7.15 10.44
C ARG A 14 13.16 7.79 9.06
N PRO A 15 14.05 8.77 8.79
CA PRO A 15 14.09 9.49 7.53
C PRO A 15 14.50 8.57 6.35
N PRO A 16 14.39 9.06 5.10
CA PRO A 16 14.91 8.36 3.93
C PRO A 16 16.35 7.83 4.15
N GLY A 17 16.59 6.57 3.78
CA GLY A 17 17.85 5.86 4.04
C GLY A 17 17.87 5.05 5.34
N HIS A 18 16.96 5.30 6.29
CA HIS A 18 16.83 4.46 7.48
C HIS A 18 16.27 3.07 7.12
N ARG A 19 16.84 1.99 7.70
CA ARG A 19 16.48 0.57 7.41
C ARG A 19 15.02 0.15 7.65
N HIS A 20 14.24 1.02 8.27
CA HIS A 20 12.82 0.81 8.61
C HIS A 20 11.91 1.90 8.05
N HIS A 21 12.46 2.79 7.20
CA HIS A 21 11.69 3.87 6.59
C HIS A 21 10.53 3.31 5.75
N ASP A 22 10.80 2.30 4.92
CA ASP A 22 9.80 1.60 4.12
C ASP A 22 8.65 1.02 4.97
N LYS A 23 8.97 0.46 6.14
CA LYS A 23 7.98 -0.09 7.07
C LYS A 23 7.12 1.02 7.68
N SER A 24 7.74 2.11 8.11
CA SER A 24 7.00 3.25 8.66
C SER A 24 6.04 3.86 7.63
N LEU A 25 6.49 4.01 6.37
CA LEU A 25 5.62 4.46 5.27
C LEU A 25 4.41 3.54 5.08
N SER A 26 4.64 2.22 5.02
CA SER A 26 3.55 1.25 4.86
C SER A 26 2.56 1.28 6.02
N ASN A 27 3.04 1.40 7.26
CA ASN A 27 2.15 1.43 8.43
C ASN A 27 1.25 2.66 8.44
N LEU A 28 1.82 3.85 8.17
CA LEU A 28 1.04 5.08 8.08
C LEU A 28 -0.03 4.96 6.98
N ALA A 29 0.37 4.44 5.81
CA ALA A 29 -0.54 4.27 4.68
C ALA A 29 -1.71 3.32 4.98
N ILE A 30 -1.46 2.21 5.70
CA ILE A 30 -2.51 1.28 6.15
C ILE A 30 -3.50 2.00 7.06
N HIS A 31 -3.02 2.71 8.08
CA HIS A 31 -3.91 3.39 9.03
C HIS A 31 -4.67 4.57 8.41
N LEU A 32 -4.10 5.25 7.41
CA LEU A 32 -4.80 6.27 6.62
C LEU A 32 -5.89 5.65 5.75
N THR A 33 -5.61 4.52 5.08
CA THR A 33 -6.61 3.75 4.33
C THR A 33 -7.76 3.32 5.24
N ASP A 34 -7.47 2.79 6.43
CA ASP A 34 -8.48 2.41 7.42
C ASP A 34 -9.33 3.60 7.88
N ARG A 35 -8.73 4.79 8.01
CA ARG A 35 -9.47 6.00 8.40
C ARG A 35 -10.36 6.50 7.25
N PHE A 36 -9.86 6.48 6.02
CA PHE A 36 -10.68 6.77 4.83
C PHE A 36 -11.92 5.88 4.79
N LEU A 37 -11.77 4.57 4.99
CA LEU A 37 -12.91 3.65 4.97
C LEU A 37 -13.97 3.92 6.05
N LYS A 38 -13.60 4.59 7.15
CA LYS A 38 -14.51 4.94 8.24
C LYS A 38 -15.15 6.31 8.07
N ASN A 39 -14.39 7.28 7.56
CA ASN A 39 -14.74 8.69 7.61
C ASN A 39 -14.87 9.35 6.22
N ASP A 40 -14.66 8.59 5.13
CA ASP A 40 -14.69 9.06 3.74
C ASP A 40 -13.84 10.35 3.51
N SER A 41 -12.62 10.37 4.07
CA SER A 41 -11.68 11.48 3.89
C SER A 41 -10.80 11.29 2.66
N ASP A 42 -11.12 11.97 1.56
CA ASP A 42 -10.38 11.86 0.29
C ASP A 42 -8.88 12.18 0.44
N ALA A 43 -8.54 13.15 1.29
CA ALA A 43 -7.15 13.49 1.57
C ALA A 43 -6.35 12.32 2.19
N ASP A 44 -7.01 11.48 3.00
CA ASP A 44 -6.35 10.33 3.63
C ASP A 44 -6.02 9.25 2.62
N ILE A 45 -6.92 8.97 1.68
CA ILE A 45 -6.68 7.93 0.68
C ILE A 45 -5.63 8.38 -0.35
N ASP A 46 -5.60 9.68 -0.68
CA ASP A 46 -4.56 10.25 -1.53
C ASP A 46 -3.16 10.17 -0.89
N GLU A 47 -3.07 10.51 0.40
CA GLU A 47 -1.84 10.36 1.18
C GLU A 47 -1.45 8.87 1.29
N ALA A 48 -2.40 7.99 1.57
CA ALA A 48 -2.15 6.55 1.68
C ALA A 48 -1.61 5.93 0.38
N ILE A 49 -2.19 6.25 -0.77
CA ILE A 49 -1.73 5.76 -2.08
C ILE A 49 -0.29 6.22 -2.34
N SER A 50 0.01 7.50 -2.08
CA SER A 50 1.34 8.07 -2.25
C SER A 50 2.38 7.36 -1.36
N LEU A 51 2.04 7.11 -0.10
CA LEU A 51 2.91 6.41 0.85
C LEU A 51 3.10 4.92 0.51
N HIS A 52 2.05 4.25 0.04
CA HIS A 52 2.14 2.87 -0.45
C HIS A 52 3.07 2.76 -1.67
N GLN A 53 2.98 3.71 -2.60
CA GLN A 53 3.88 3.79 -3.75
C GLN A 53 5.34 3.98 -3.32
N LEU A 54 5.62 4.96 -2.45
CA LEU A 54 6.97 5.17 -1.91
C LEU A 54 7.51 3.93 -1.20
N ALA A 55 6.69 3.25 -0.40
CA ALA A 55 7.10 2.01 0.25
C ALA A 55 7.37 0.86 -0.75
N LEU A 56 6.64 0.80 -1.86
CA LEU A 56 6.88 -0.16 -2.94
C LEU A 56 8.20 0.13 -3.66
N ASP A 57 8.49 1.40 -3.94
CA ASP A 57 9.71 1.83 -4.64
C ASP A 57 10.98 1.49 -3.84
N LEU A 58 10.88 1.50 -2.51
CA LEU A 58 11.97 1.11 -1.60
C LEU A 58 12.14 -0.41 -1.45
N ARG A 59 11.26 -1.22 -2.05
CA ARG A 59 11.27 -2.69 -1.94
C ARG A 59 11.54 -3.30 -3.30
N PRO A 60 12.81 -3.54 -3.68
CA PRO A 60 13.16 -4.09 -4.99
C PRO A 60 12.62 -5.53 -5.18
N ASP A 61 12.68 -6.03 -6.41
CA ASP A 61 12.27 -7.41 -6.72
C ASP A 61 13.00 -8.43 -5.83
N GLY A 62 12.26 -9.44 -5.36
CA GLY A 62 12.75 -10.40 -4.36
C GLY A 62 12.69 -9.93 -2.89
N HIS A 63 12.38 -8.66 -2.62
CA HIS A 63 12.20 -8.19 -1.24
C HIS A 63 10.99 -8.88 -0.58
N PRO A 64 11.13 -9.43 0.64
CA PRO A 64 10.10 -10.28 1.27
C PRO A 64 8.76 -9.57 1.55
N ARG A 65 8.76 -8.23 1.59
CA ARG A 65 7.52 -7.43 1.79
C ARG A 65 7.00 -6.75 0.52
N ARG A 66 7.62 -6.97 -0.64
CA ARG A 66 7.21 -6.31 -1.89
C ARG A 66 5.79 -6.69 -2.28
N LEU A 67 5.45 -7.98 -2.23
CA LEU A 67 4.10 -8.46 -2.50
C LEU A 67 3.04 -7.76 -1.61
N ASN A 68 3.33 -7.62 -0.32
CA ASN A 68 2.42 -6.93 0.61
C ASN A 68 2.22 -5.46 0.22
N SER A 69 3.28 -4.74 -0.21
CA SER A 69 3.12 -3.37 -0.73
C SER A 69 2.19 -3.32 -1.94
N ILE A 70 2.38 -4.23 -2.89
CA ILE A 70 1.59 -4.28 -4.13
C ILE A 70 0.11 -4.51 -3.80
N ARG A 71 -0.19 -5.48 -2.93
CA ARG A 71 -1.57 -5.77 -2.50
C ARG A 71 -2.21 -4.60 -1.79
N TRP A 72 -1.50 -3.93 -0.89
CA TRP A 72 -2.05 -2.76 -0.18
C TRP A 72 -2.27 -1.56 -1.10
N LEU A 73 -1.36 -1.31 -2.04
CA LEU A 73 -1.52 -0.25 -3.03
C LEU A 73 -2.72 -0.51 -3.95
N SER A 74 -2.82 -1.74 -4.48
CA SER A 74 -3.98 -2.20 -5.27
C SER A 74 -5.29 -2.00 -4.50
N PHE A 75 -5.33 -2.43 -3.23
CA PHE A 75 -6.49 -2.29 -2.38
C PHE A 75 -6.88 -0.81 -2.18
N ALA A 76 -5.93 0.08 -1.86
CA ALA A 76 -6.20 1.50 -1.67
C ALA A 76 -6.76 2.15 -2.94
N LEU A 77 -6.18 1.86 -4.11
CA LEU A 77 -6.66 2.31 -5.41
C LEU A 77 -8.08 1.82 -5.72
N TRP A 78 -8.34 0.52 -5.50
CA TRP A 78 -9.68 -0.04 -5.66
C TRP A 78 -10.69 0.63 -4.73
N LYS A 79 -10.33 0.87 -3.47
CA LYS A 79 -11.20 1.57 -2.52
C LYS A 79 -11.51 2.99 -2.96
N ARG A 80 -10.53 3.75 -3.41
CA ARG A 80 -10.75 5.10 -3.97
C ARG A 80 -11.67 5.03 -5.19
N PHE A 81 -11.44 4.10 -6.13
CA PHE A 81 -12.33 3.89 -7.27
C PHE A 81 -13.78 3.61 -6.86
N THR A 82 -14.01 2.68 -5.93
CA THR A 82 -15.39 2.32 -5.52
C THR A 82 -16.17 3.47 -4.91
N LYS A 83 -15.48 4.47 -4.35
CA LYS A 83 -16.08 5.63 -3.69
C LYS A 83 -16.19 6.84 -4.63
N LEU A 84 -15.14 7.11 -5.40
CA LEU A 84 -14.99 8.34 -6.19
C LEU A 84 -15.16 8.12 -7.71
N SER A 85 -15.40 6.88 -8.16
CA SER A 85 -15.53 6.49 -9.58
C SER A 85 -14.32 6.87 -10.46
N THR A 86 -13.13 6.87 -9.88
CA THR A 86 -11.86 7.21 -10.55
C THR A 86 -11.34 6.03 -11.40
N ILE A 87 -11.73 5.97 -12.68
CA ILE A 87 -11.39 4.85 -13.58
C ILE A 87 -9.89 4.57 -13.70
N ALA A 88 -9.05 5.61 -13.63
CA ALA A 88 -7.60 5.45 -13.64
C ALA A 88 -7.13 4.53 -12.49
N ASP A 89 -7.72 4.66 -11.30
CA ASP A 89 -7.35 3.84 -10.14
C ASP A 89 -7.76 2.39 -10.31
N LEU A 90 -8.89 2.12 -10.99
CA LEU A 90 -9.28 0.76 -11.31
C LEU A 90 -8.25 0.11 -12.23
N HIS A 91 -7.77 0.82 -13.25
CA HIS A 91 -6.74 0.30 -14.15
C HIS A 91 -5.42 0.02 -13.40
N ASP A 92 -5.01 0.93 -12.52
CA ASP A 92 -3.79 0.75 -11.74
C ASP A 92 -3.93 -0.38 -10.72
N ALA A 93 -5.09 -0.52 -10.04
CA ALA A 93 -5.36 -1.64 -9.14
C ALA A 93 -5.24 -2.99 -9.88
N ILE A 94 -5.86 -3.12 -11.06
CA ILE A 94 -5.77 -4.33 -11.90
C ILE A 94 -4.31 -4.62 -12.30
N LYS A 95 -3.55 -3.57 -12.66
CA LYS A 95 -2.13 -3.71 -13.00
C LYS A 95 -1.32 -4.24 -11.82
N PHE A 96 -1.56 -3.73 -10.62
CA PHE A 96 -0.87 -4.19 -9.43
C PHE A 96 -1.28 -5.60 -9.00
N GLU A 97 -2.55 -5.99 -9.11
CA GLU A 97 -2.97 -7.39 -8.86
C GLU A 97 -2.29 -8.37 -9.82
N LYS A 98 -2.17 -8.03 -11.11
CA LYS A 98 -1.43 -8.85 -12.07
C LYS A 98 0.04 -9.02 -11.67
N ALA A 99 0.69 -7.92 -11.28
CA ALA A 99 2.06 -7.97 -10.78
C ALA A 99 2.19 -8.81 -9.49
N ALA A 100 1.17 -8.83 -8.62
CA ALA A 100 1.14 -9.68 -7.43
C ALA A 100 1.08 -11.18 -7.79
N LEU A 101 0.28 -11.55 -8.80
CA LEU A 101 0.19 -12.91 -9.31
C LEU A 101 1.50 -13.36 -9.98
N ASP A 102 2.18 -12.47 -10.70
CA ASP A 102 3.46 -12.76 -11.34
C ASP A 102 4.57 -13.07 -10.31
N LEU A 103 4.50 -12.50 -9.10
CA LEU A 103 5.45 -12.80 -8.01
C LEU A 103 5.26 -14.19 -7.39
N ARG A 104 4.07 -14.78 -7.53
CA ARG A 104 3.75 -16.12 -7.03
C ARG A 104 3.05 -16.88 -8.15
N PRO A 105 3.77 -17.36 -9.17
CA PRO A 105 3.17 -18.05 -10.31
C PRO A 105 2.55 -19.40 -9.90
N PRO A 106 1.72 -20.01 -10.75
CA PRO A 106 1.21 -21.36 -10.52
C PRO A 106 2.33 -22.35 -10.17
N GLY A 107 2.17 -23.08 -9.06
CA GLY A 107 3.19 -23.98 -8.52
C GLY A 107 4.07 -23.38 -7.42
N HIS A 108 4.00 -22.07 -7.17
CA HIS A 108 4.60 -21.46 -5.99
C HIS A 108 3.84 -21.94 -4.72
N PRO A 109 4.51 -22.30 -3.62
CA PRO A 109 3.86 -22.78 -2.39
C PRO A 109 2.74 -21.87 -1.90
N ASP A 110 2.95 -20.56 -1.98
CA ASP A 110 1.99 -19.55 -1.54
C ASP A 110 1.09 -18.99 -2.67
N HIS A 111 1.05 -19.61 -3.86
CA HIS A 111 0.23 -19.13 -4.99
C HIS A 111 -1.24 -19.01 -4.61
N ALA A 112 -1.77 -20.03 -3.91
CA ALA A 112 -3.17 -20.08 -3.50
C ALA A 112 -3.58 -18.92 -2.57
N GLU A 113 -2.66 -18.33 -1.80
CA GLU A 113 -2.93 -17.18 -0.93
C GLU A 113 -3.04 -15.83 -1.69
N SER A 114 -2.76 -15.87 -2.99
CA SER A 114 -2.72 -14.71 -3.89
C SER A 114 -3.91 -14.67 -4.86
N LEU A 115 -4.76 -15.71 -4.85
CA LEU A 115 -6.03 -15.82 -5.59
C LEU A 115 -7.20 -15.37 -4.72
#